data_AF-A0A9J6P4Q8-F1
#
_entry.id   AF-A0A9J6P4Q8-F1
#
_cell.length_a   1.000
_cell.length_b   1.000
_cell.length_c   1.000
_cell.angle_alpha   90.00
_cell.angle_beta   90.00
_cell.angle_gamma   90.00
#
_symmetry.space_group_name_H-M   'P 1'
#
loop_
_entity.id
_entity.type
_entity.pdbx_description
1 polymer ?
#
loop_
_entity_poly.entity_id
_entity_poly.type
_entity_poly.pdbx_seq_one_letter_code
_entity_poly.pdbx_strand_id
1 'polypeptide(L)'
;MAMEAINKIKLSEDKAKALVEDAISKKKEILKEADKLSKDKYESIVKSANSEKNELIEEAIKSGEQEAAPIFESGKVEVQEILHIDEEKIVSAVELIKKKVVNINGNS
;
A
#
# COMPACT_ATOMS: atom_id res chain seq x y z
N MET A 1 10.21 -8.29 -78.03
CA MET A 1 11.33 -7.52 -77.46
C MET A 1 10.90 -6.23 -76.76
N ALA A 2 10.58 -5.12 -77.45
CA ALA A 2 10.23 -3.86 -76.77
C ALA A 2 8.93 -3.93 -75.94
N MET A 3 7.88 -4.56 -76.47
CA MET A 3 6.60 -4.73 -75.77
C MET A 3 6.71 -5.62 -74.53
N GLU A 4 7.57 -6.65 -74.58
CA GLU A 4 7.85 -7.52 -73.43
C GLU A 4 8.61 -6.78 -72.33
N ALA A 5 9.57 -5.92 -72.70
CA ALA A 5 10.29 -5.09 -71.75
C ALA A 5 9.34 -4.12 -71.02
N ILE A 6 8.42 -3.47 -71.76
CA ILE A 6 7.40 -2.58 -71.18
C ILE A 6 6.48 -3.34 -70.21
N ASN A 7 6.00 -4.53 -70.59
CA ASN A 7 5.18 -5.36 -69.70
C ASN A 7 5.93 -5.79 -68.43
N LYS A 8 7.23 -6.09 -68.55
CA LYS A 8 8.07 -6.47 -67.40
C LYS A 8 8.26 -5.30 -66.44
N ILE A 9 8.43 -4.08 -66.96
CA ILE A 9 8.51 -2.86 -66.15
C ILE A 9 7.21 -2.64 -65.40
N LYS A 10 6.07 -2.71 -66.09
CA LYS A 10 4.74 -2.52 -65.49
C LYS A 10 4.47 -3.53 -64.35
N LEU A 11 4.79 -4.81 -64.56
CA LEU A 11 4.68 -5.83 -63.52
C LEU A 11 5.57 -5.56 -62.30
N SER A 12 6.77 -5.02 -62.52
CA SER A 12 7.66 -4.61 -61.42
C SER A 12 7.12 -3.40 -60.66
N GLU A 13 6.53 -2.43 -61.35
CA GLU A 13 5.89 -1.26 -60.74
C GLU A 13 4.68 -1.67 -59.89
N ASP A 14 3.82 -2.55 -60.40
CA ASP A 14 2.66 -3.07 -59.66
C ASP A 14 3.09 -3.84 -58.41
N LYS A 15 4.14 -4.65 -58.51
CA LYS A 15 4.72 -5.36 -57.35
C LYS A 15 5.32 -4.40 -56.32
N ALA A 16 6.05 -3.38 -56.78
CA ALA A 16 6.62 -2.37 -55.89
C ALA A 16 5.51 -1.60 -55.16
N LYS A 17 4.44 -1.23 -55.87
CA LYS A 17 3.28 -0.56 -55.28
C LYS A 17 2.59 -1.43 -54.21
N ALA A 18 2.37 -2.71 -54.50
CA ALA A 18 1.79 -3.64 -53.53
C ALA A 18 2.68 -3.78 -52.27
N LEU A 19 4.00 -3.87 -52.44
CA LEU A 19 4.93 -3.92 -51.30
C LEU A 19 4.88 -2.67 -50.43
N VAL A 20 4.73 -1.49 -51.04
CA VAL A 20 4.60 -0.22 -50.32
C VAL A 20 3.28 -0.18 -49.54
N GLU A 21 2.17 -0.58 -50.16
CA GLU A 21 0.86 -0.63 -49.51
C GLU A 21 0.82 -1.62 -48.34
N ASP A 22 1.44 -2.79 -48.49
CA ASP A 22 1.61 -3.78 -47.42
C ASP A 22 2.46 -3.23 -46.27
N ALA A 23 3.58 -2.56 -46.58
CA ALA A 23 4.45 -1.97 -45.57
C ALA A 23 3.73 -0.87 -44.77
N ILE A 24 2.92 -0.03 -45.45
CA ILE A 24 2.11 1.00 -44.80
C ILE A 24 1.06 0.37 -43.88
N SER A 25 0.44 -0.73 -44.32
CA SER A 25 -0.58 -1.44 -43.53
C SER A 25 0.03 -2.08 -42.28
N LYS A 26 1.14 -2.81 -42.44
CA LYS A 26 1.89 -3.41 -41.33
C LYS A 26 2.38 -2.35 -40.34
N LYS A 27 2.88 -1.21 -40.81
CA LYS A 27 3.26 -0.10 -39.93
C LYS A 27 2.09 0.35 -39.05
N LYS A 28 0.88 0.49 -39.61
CA LYS A 28 -0.30 0.90 -38.85
C LYS A 28 -0.69 -0.14 -37.81
N GLU A 29 -0.58 -1.42 -38.14
CA GLU A 29 -0.84 -2.52 -37.19
C GLU A 29 0.15 -2.52 -36.04
N ILE A 30 1.46 -2.42 -36.33
CA ILE A 30 2.51 -2.35 -35.31
C ILE A 30 2.27 -1.19 -34.34
N LEU A 31 1.90 -0.01 -34.85
CA LEU A 31 1.60 1.15 -34.00
C LEU A 31 0.37 0.90 -33.11
N LYS A 32 -0.70 0.33 -33.65
CA LYS A 32 -1.90 0.00 -32.87
C LYS A 32 -1.62 -1.04 -31.78
N GLU A 33 -0.85 -2.07 -32.09
CA GLU A 33 -0.45 -3.09 -31.11
C GLU A 33 0.45 -2.50 -30.04
N ALA A 34 1.41 -1.64 -30.42
CA ALA A 34 2.27 -0.95 -29.46
C ALA A 34 1.46 -0.05 -28.52
N ASP A 35 0.49 0.71 -29.03
CA ASP A 35 -0.39 1.55 -28.23
C ASP A 35 -1.23 0.72 -27.25
N LYS A 36 -1.76 -0.43 -27.72
CA LYS A 36 -2.54 -1.34 -26.86
C LYS A 36 -1.66 -1.93 -25.77
N LEU A 37 -0.51 -2.51 -26.13
CA LEU A 37 0.44 -3.08 -25.19
C LEU A 37 0.90 -2.06 -24.15
N SER A 38 1.14 -0.81 -24.57
CA SER A 38 1.52 0.28 -23.67
C SER A 38 0.43 0.56 -22.63
N LYS A 39 -0.83 0.69 -23.06
CA LYS A 39 -1.98 0.90 -22.17
C LYS A 39 -2.17 -0.27 -21.20
N ASP A 40 -2.20 -1.50 -21.72
CA ASP A 40 -2.39 -2.70 -20.91
C ASP A 40 -1.29 -2.82 -19.84
N LYS A 41 -0.04 -2.48 -20.20
CA LYS A 41 1.11 -2.55 -19.28
C LYS A 41 1.08 -1.44 -18.25
N TYR A 42 0.70 -0.22 -18.65
CA TYR A 42 0.49 0.88 -17.72
C TYR A 42 -0.61 0.55 -16.70
N GLU A 43 -1.77 0.09 -17.16
CA GLU A 43 -2.89 -0.29 -16.29
C GLU A 43 -2.50 -1.43 -15.34
N SER A 44 -1.77 -2.43 -15.83
CA SER A 44 -1.24 -3.53 -15.02
C SER A 44 -0.30 -3.03 -13.92
N ILE A 45 0.65 -2.14 -14.25
CA ILE A 45 1.58 -1.55 -13.28
C ILE A 45 0.81 -0.77 -12.20
N VAL A 46 -0.13 0.07 -12.60
CA VAL A 46 -0.94 0.86 -11.67
C VAL A 46 -1.79 -0.04 -10.77
N LYS A 47 -2.36 -1.11 -11.32
CA LYS A 47 -3.14 -2.07 -10.55
C LYS A 47 -2.28 -2.81 -9.53
N SER A 48 -1.12 -3.32 -9.93
CA SER A 48 -0.19 -4.02 -9.03
C SER A 48 0.29 -3.10 -7.91
N ALA A 49 0.70 -1.86 -8.25
CA ALA A 49 1.12 -0.88 -7.25
C ALA A 49 0.02 -0.56 -6.23
N ASN A 50 -1.24 -0.47 -6.66
CA ASN A 50 -2.36 -0.28 -5.74
C ASN A 50 -2.62 -1.49 -4.86
N SER A 51 -2.45 -2.71 -5.37
CA SER A 51 -2.56 -3.94 -4.57
C SER A 51 -1.49 -3.98 -3.49
N GLU A 52 -0.22 -3.79 -3.88
CA GLU A 52 0.92 -3.76 -2.96
C GLU A 52 0.75 -2.68 -1.88
N LYS A 53 0.28 -1.49 -2.27
CA LYS A 53 -0.03 -0.41 -1.32
C LYS A 53 -1.06 -0.86 -0.28
N ASN A 54 -2.13 -1.53 -0.71
CA ASN A 54 -3.19 -1.97 0.21
C ASN A 54 -2.68 -3.08 1.13
N GLU A 55 -1.91 -4.03 0.61
CA GLU A 55 -1.27 -5.08 1.40
C GLU A 55 -0.36 -4.50 2.48
N LEU A 56 0.47 -3.51 2.12
CA LEU A 56 1.36 -2.83 3.07
C LEU A 56 0.58 -2.09 4.16
N ILE A 57 -0.52 -1.42 3.80
CA ILE A 57 -1.39 -0.75 4.78
C ILE A 57 -2.03 -1.77 5.73
N GLU A 58 -2.55 -2.89 5.20
CA GLU A 58 -3.15 -3.94 6.05
C GLU A 58 -2.12 -4.59 6.98
N GLU A 59 -0.91 -4.83 6.49
CA GLU A 59 0.20 -5.35 7.30
C GLU A 59 0.57 -4.38 8.43
N ALA A 60 0.69 -3.08 8.11
CA ALA A 60 0.99 -2.05 9.10
C ALA A 60 -0.11 -1.94 10.17
N ILE A 61 -1.38 -2.04 9.78
CA ILE A 61 -2.51 -2.06 10.73
C ILE A 61 -2.40 -3.29 11.66
N LYS A 62 -2.20 -4.48 11.09
CA LYS A 62 -2.06 -5.72 11.88
C LYS A 62 -0.88 -5.67 12.85
N SER A 63 0.28 -5.17 12.40
CA SER A 63 1.45 -5.00 13.26
C SER A 63 1.17 -4.01 14.38
N GLY A 64 0.54 -2.88 14.07
CA GLY A 64 0.15 -1.89 15.07
C GLY A 64 -0.84 -2.45 16.11
N GLU A 65 -1.82 -3.24 15.68
CA GLU A 65 -2.75 -3.91 16.59
C GLU A 65 -2.05 -4.95 17.47
N GLN A 66 -1.11 -5.72 16.90
CA GLN A 66 -0.33 -6.71 17.65
C GLN A 66 0.59 -6.05 18.70
N GLU A 67 1.20 -4.91 18.37
CA GLU A 67 2.03 -4.15 19.30
C GLU A 67 1.19 -3.43 20.36
N ALA A 68 -0.01 -2.95 20.01
CA ALA A 68 -0.91 -2.28 20.94
C ALA A 68 -1.59 -3.25 21.92
N ALA A 69 -1.86 -4.49 21.51
CA ALA A 69 -2.50 -5.51 22.34
C ALA A 69 -1.82 -5.73 23.72
N PRO A 70 -0.50 -5.97 23.82
CA PRO A 70 0.16 -6.13 25.12
C PRO A 70 0.13 -4.87 25.98
N ILE A 71 0.19 -3.68 25.38
CA ILE A 71 0.08 -2.39 26.09
C ILE A 71 -1.32 -2.25 26.72
N PHE A 72 -2.35 -2.61 25.96
CA PHE A 72 -3.72 -2.56 26.45
C PHE A 72 -3.93 -3.56 27.61
N GLU A 73 -3.39 -4.77 27.47
CA GLU A 73 -3.50 -5.80 28.48
C GLU A 73 -2.70 -5.46 29.75
N SER A 74 -1.50 -4.88 29.62
CA SER A 74 -0.73 -4.39 30.78
C SER A 74 -1.48 -3.27 31.49
N GLY A 75 -2.03 -2.31 30.74
CA GLY A 75 -2.82 -1.22 31.31
C GLY A 75 -4.05 -1.72 32.08
N LYS A 76 -4.73 -2.77 31.60
CA LYS A 76 -5.82 -3.40 32.36
C LYS A 76 -5.33 -3.99 33.67
N VAL A 77 -4.19 -4.69 33.65
CA VAL A 77 -3.62 -5.29 34.87
C VAL A 77 -3.26 -4.20 35.87
N GLU A 78 -2.59 -3.12 35.44
CA GLU A 78 -2.24 -1.99 36.30
C GLU A 78 -3.49 -1.34 36.94
N VAL A 79 -4.55 -1.14 36.17
CA VAL A 79 -5.83 -0.63 36.70
C VAL A 79 -6.41 -1.58 37.75
N GLN A 80 -6.38 -2.89 37.49
CA GLN A 80 -6.86 -3.88 38.45
C GLN A 80 -6.04 -3.88 39.74
N GLU A 81 -4.72 -3.75 39.67
CA GLU A 81 -3.84 -3.64 40.83
C GLU A 81 -4.14 -2.40 41.67
N ILE A 82 -4.41 -1.25 41.02
CA ILE A 82 -4.80 -0.02 41.72
C ILE A 82 -6.16 -0.19 42.42
N LEU A 83 -7.13 -0.82 41.76
CA LEU A 83 -8.47 -1.03 42.33
C LEU A 83 -8.47 -2.05 43.47
N HIS A 84 -7.60 -3.05 43.44
CA HIS A 84 -7.48 -4.10 44.45
C HIS A 84 -6.35 -3.84 45.46
N ILE A 85 -6.04 -2.56 45.72
CA ILE A 85 -5.03 -2.23 46.73
C ILE A 85 -5.46 -2.77 48.11
N ASP A 86 -4.52 -3.39 48.83
CA ASP A 86 -4.80 -3.99 50.13
C ASP A 86 -5.37 -2.97 51.11
N GLU A 87 -6.44 -3.35 51.81
CA GLU A 87 -7.10 -2.50 52.81
C GLU A 87 -6.12 -2.11 53.93
N GLU A 88 -5.18 -2.99 54.30
CA GLU A 88 -4.12 -2.69 55.27
C GLU A 88 -3.22 -1.52 54.84
N LYS A 89 -2.93 -1.39 53.53
CA LYS A 89 -2.14 -0.27 52.98
C LYS A 89 -2.94 1.02 53.04
N ILE A 90 -4.25 0.96 52.78
CA ILE A 90 -5.16 2.10 52.91
C ILE A 90 -5.20 2.58 54.36
N VAL A 91 -5.43 1.65 55.31
CA VAL A 91 -5.47 1.96 56.75
C VAL A 91 -4.16 2.57 57.22
N SER A 92 -3.03 1.98 56.83
CA SER A 92 -1.69 2.51 57.17
C SER A 92 -1.47 3.93 56.60
N ALA A 93 -1.92 4.20 55.38
CA ALA A 93 -1.84 5.52 54.78
C ALA A 93 -2.72 6.56 55.52
N VAL A 94 -3.94 6.18 55.91
CA VAL A 94 -4.85 7.02 56.71
C VAL A 94 -4.24 7.35 58.07
N GLU A 95 -3.63 6.37 58.75
CA GLU A 95 -2.94 6.62 60.03
C GLU A 95 -1.75 7.57 59.89
N LEU A 96 -0.97 7.45 58.81
CA LEU A 96 0.12 8.37 58.50
C LEU A 96 -0.38 9.80 58.29
N ILE A 97 -1.48 9.97 57.56
CA ILE A 97 -2.11 11.28 57.34
C ILE A 97 -2.62 11.84 58.68
N LYS A 98 -3.29 11.03 59.49
CA LYS A 98 -3.76 11.43 60.83
C LYS A 98 -2.60 11.90 61.70
N LYS A 99 -1.49 11.17 61.76
CA LYS A 99 -0.28 11.59 62.51
C LYS A 99 0.28 12.92 61.99
N LYS A 100 0.32 13.13 60.67
CA LYS A 100 0.77 14.42 60.09
C LYS A 100 -0.16 15.58 60.45
N VAL A 101 -1.48 15.41 60.33
CA VAL A 101 -2.46 16.45 60.67
C VAL A 101 -2.41 16.78 62.17
N VAL A 102 -2.34 15.76 63.03
CA VAL A 102 -2.20 15.94 64.48
C VAL A 102 -0.91 16.66 64.83
N ASN A 103 0.22 16.36 64.17
CA ASN A 103 1.48 17.08 64.42
C ASN A 103 1.49 18.53 63.89
N ILE A 104 0.68 18.86 62.88
CA ILE A 104 0.54 20.23 62.35
C ILE A 104 -0.41 21.07 63.23
N ASN A 105 -1.50 20.47 63.73
CA ASN A 105 -2.51 21.16 64.55
C ASN A 105 -2.32 20.97 66.07
N GLY A 106 -1.32 20.19 66.48
CA GLY A 106 -1.07 19.76 67.86
C GLY A 106 0.01 20.56 68.59
N ASN A 107 0.35 21.76 68.11
CA ASN A 107 1.00 22.76 68.96
C ASN A 107 -0.09 23.58 69.68
N SER A 108 -0.64 22.97 70.72
CA SER A 108 -1.04 23.63 71.97
C SER A 108 -0.76 22.66 73.11
#